data_AF-A0A2J0M0W8-F1
#
_entry.id   AF-A0A2J0M0W8-F1
#
_cell.length_a   1.000
_cell.length_b   1.000
_cell.length_c   1.000
_cell.angle_alpha   90.00
_cell.angle_beta   90.00
_cell.angle_gamma   90.00
#
_symmetry.space_group_name_H-M   'P 1'
#
loop_
_entity.id
_entity.type
_entity.pdbx_description
1 polymer ?
#
loop_
_entity_poly.entity_id
_entity_poly.type
_entity_poly.pdbx_seq_one_letter_code
_entity_poly.pdbx_strand_id
1 'polypeptide(L)'
;MFILGAILILGIFLRTYEFRDFLTFNPDQARDAQIMEDVLSGKRDVPLLGPQSGNTKFSLGPIFYYFGIISGKIFGALPEVFAYPDVLFSILSLPLFFFFL
;
A
#
# COMPACT_ATOMS: atom_id res chain seq x y z
N MET A 1 -4.00 -20.74 21.20
CA MET A 1 -4.86 -20.76 19.98
C MET A 1 -5.93 -19.67 20.04
N PHE A 2 -6.83 -19.64 21.02
CA PHE A 2 -7.89 -18.61 21.11
C PHE A 2 -7.37 -17.16 21.20
N ILE A 3 -6.30 -16.91 21.96
CA ILE A 3 -5.69 -15.58 22.07
C ILE A 3 -5.14 -15.09 20.72
N LEU A 4 -4.46 -15.98 19.97
CA LEU A 4 -3.97 -15.66 18.63
C LEU A 4 -5.12 -15.35 17.67
N GLY A 5 -6.20 -16.15 17.72
CA GLY A 5 -7.41 -15.87 16.95
C GLY A 5 -8.00 -14.49 17.27
N ALA A 6 -8.07 -14.12 18.54
CA ALA A 6 -8.54 -12.81 18.97
C ALA A 6 -7.63 -11.67 18.47
N ILE A 7 -6.31 -11.84 18.53
CA ILE A 7 -5.33 -10.87 18.00
C ILE A 7 -5.48 -10.70 16.49
N LEU A 8 -5.67 -11.78 15.75
CA LEU A 8 -5.88 -11.73 14.30
C LEU A 8 -7.18 -11.00 13.95
N ILE A 9 -8.29 -11.34 14.60
CA ILE A 9 -9.59 -10.70 14.37
C ILE A 9 -9.51 -9.20 14.70
N LEU A 10 -9.00 -8.85 15.88
CA LEU A 10 -8.85 -7.46 16.29
C LEU A 10 -7.88 -6.70 15.37
N GLY A 11 -6.77 -7.32 15.00
CA GLY A 11 -5.77 -6.71 14.12
C GLY A 11 -6.28 -6.45 12.71
N ILE A 12 -7.09 -7.36 12.15
CA ILE A 12 -7.79 -7.18 10.87
C ILE A 12 -8.83 -6.06 10.99
N PHE A 13 -9.65 -6.10 12.04
CA PHE A 13 -10.66 -5.08 12.30
C PHE A 13 -10.04 -3.68 12.35
N LEU A 14 -9.00 -3.47 13.14
CA LEU A 14 -8.34 -2.16 13.29
C LEU A 14 -7.72 -1.63 11.99
N ARG A 15 -7.33 -2.52 11.05
CA ARG A 15 -6.73 -2.13 9.75
C ARG A 15 -7.77 -1.84 8.66
N THR A 16 -9.00 -2.31 8.84
CA THR A 16 -10.04 -2.26 7.80
C THR A 16 -11.23 -1.39 8.20
N TYR A 17 -11.44 -1.17 9.51
CA TYR A 17 -12.51 -0.32 10.03
C TYR A 17 -12.37 1.11 9.52
N GLU A 18 -13.41 1.60 8.84
CA GLU A 18 -13.48 2.94 8.25
C GLU A 18 -12.24 3.30 7.39
N PHE A 19 -11.65 2.30 6.71
CA PHE A 19 -10.38 2.46 6.00
C PHE A 19 -10.39 3.64 5.03
N ARG A 20 -11.43 3.77 4.20
CA ARG A 20 -11.52 4.84 3.20
C ARG A 20 -11.65 6.21 3.85
N ASP A 21 -12.44 6.32 4.91
CA ASP A 21 -12.77 7.60 5.52
C ASP A 21 -11.64 8.10 6.44
N PHE A 22 -10.80 7.19 6.96
CA PHE A 22 -9.59 7.52 7.72
C PHE A 22 -8.33 7.64 6.85
N LEU A 23 -8.40 7.28 5.57
CA LEU A 23 -7.25 7.38 4.67
C LEU A 23 -6.93 8.84 4.39
N THR A 24 -5.76 9.28 4.86
CA THR A 24 -5.24 10.62 4.59
C THR A 24 -4.06 10.53 3.64
N PHE A 25 -4.04 11.39 2.63
CA PHE A 25 -2.96 11.47 1.66
C PHE A 25 -2.02 12.63 2.01
N ASN A 26 -0.84 12.28 2.50
CA ASN A 26 0.27 13.21 2.59
C ASN A 26 0.78 13.56 1.19
N PRO A 27 1.54 14.67 1.01
CA PRO A 27 2.04 15.09 -0.30
C PRO A 27 2.76 13.99 -1.08
N ASP A 28 3.54 13.15 -0.39
CA ASP A 28 4.21 12.00 -1.01
C ASP A 28 3.23 10.94 -1.50
N GLN A 29 2.24 10.57 -0.68
CA GLN A 29 1.22 9.57 -1.05
C GLN A 29 0.33 10.08 -2.20
N ALA A 30 -0.02 11.37 -2.19
CA ALA A 30 -0.78 11.99 -3.27
C ALA A 30 0.00 11.98 -4.59
N ARG A 31 1.29 12.36 -4.56
CA ARG A 31 2.18 12.24 -5.71
C ARG A 31 2.25 10.80 -6.20
N ASP A 32 2.43 9.84 -5.31
CA ASP A 32 2.62 8.45 -5.70
C ASP A 32 1.33 7.84 -6.28
N ALA A 33 0.16 8.22 -5.75
CA ALA A 33 -1.13 7.87 -6.34
C ALA A 33 -1.28 8.43 -7.77
N GLN A 34 -0.88 9.68 -8.01
CA GLN A 34 -0.88 10.27 -9.36
C GLN A 34 0.06 9.52 -10.32
N ILE A 35 1.26 9.11 -9.86
CA ILE A 35 2.16 8.31 -10.67
C ILE A 35 1.50 6.99 -11.08
N MET A 36 0.81 6.31 -10.15
CA MET A 36 0.13 5.05 -10.43
C MET A 36 -1.07 5.25 -11.37
N GLU A 37 -1.84 6.32 -11.19
CA GLU A 37 -2.94 6.70 -12.10
C GLU A 37 -2.43 7.00 -13.52
N ASP A 38 -1.32 7.73 -13.65
CA ASP A 38 -0.69 8.03 -14.94
C ASP A 38 -0.24 6.73 -15.65
N VAL A 39 0.27 5.76 -14.89
CA VAL A 39 0.63 4.45 -15.45
C VAL A 39 -0.59 3.68 -15.91
N LEU A 40 -1.66 3.65 -15.12
CA LEU A 40 -2.89 2.94 -15.47
C LEU A 40 -3.64 3.58 -16.64
N SER A 41 -3.52 4.90 -16.80
CA SER A 41 -4.09 5.64 -17.94
C SER A 41 -3.19 5.63 -19.19
N GLY A 42 -2.02 4.99 -19.12
CA GLY A 42 -1.08 4.89 -20.25
C GLY A 42 -0.31 6.18 -20.56
N LYS A 43 -0.33 7.17 -19.67
CA LYS A 43 0.44 8.42 -19.81
C LYS A 43 1.90 8.26 -19.43
N ARG A 44 2.23 7.22 -18.66
CA ARG A 44 3.57 6.96 -18.13
C ARG A 44 3.86 5.46 -18.11
N ASP A 45 5.13 5.09 -18.31
CA ASP A 45 5.60 3.72 -18.15
C ASP A 45 5.75 3.34 -16.68
N VAL A 46 5.67 2.03 -16.40
CA VAL A 46 5.87 1.49 -15.05
C VAL A 46 7.25 1.90 -14.49
N PRO A 47 7.32 2.57 -13.33
CA PRO A 47 8.57 3.14 -12.82
C PRO A 47 9.55 2.06 -12.37
N LEU A 48 10.78 2.10 -12.85
CA LEU A 48 11.87 1.22 -12.39
C LEU A 48 12.49 1.67 -11.07
N LEU A 49 12.34 2.96 -10.74
CA LEU A 49 12.81 3.60 -9.52
C LEU A 49 11.74 4.58 -9.03
N GLY A 50 11.61 4.69 -7.71
CA GLY A 50 10.79 5.69 -7.07
C GLY A 50 11.47 7.06 -6.99
N PRO A 51 10.74 8.06 -6.44
CA PRO A 51 11.23 9.40 -6.16
C PRO A 51 12.51 9.38 -5.33
N GLN A 52 13.31 10.44 -5.48
CA GLN A 52 14.47 10.64 -4.62
C GLN A 52 14.03 10.89 -3.18
N SER A 53 14.74 10.28 -2.24
CA SER A 53 14.49 10.48 -0.83
C SER A 53 15.09 11.81 -0.38
N GLY A 54 14.23 12.81 -0.21
CA GLY A 54 14.63 14.17 0.19
C GLY A 54 15.69 14.78 -0.75
N ASN A 55 16.74 15.37 -0.16
CA ASN A 55 17.85 15.99 -0.91
C ASN A 55 19.00 15.01 -1.20
N THR A 56 18.73 13.70 -1.23
CA THR A 56 19.76 12.68 -1.50
C THR A 56 19.76 12.24 -2.95
N LYS A 57 20.82 11.53 -3.37
CA LYS A 57 20.86 10.84 -4.68
C LYS A 57 20.24 9.45 -4.63
N PHE A 58 19.57 9.09 -3.54
CA PHE A 58 19.00 7.76 -3.34
C PHE A 58 17.54 7.75 -3.77
N SER A 59 17.21 6.87 -4.72
CA SER A 59 15.85 6.62 -5.16
C SER A 59 15.25 5.42 -4.44
N LEU A 60 13.96 5.51 -4.10
CA LEU A 60 13.21 4.38 -3.55
C LEU A 60 13.12 3.23 -4.57
N GLY A 61 13.02 2.00 -4.07
CA GLY A 61 12.77 0.84 -4.91
C GLY A 61 11.36 0.87 -5.53
N PRO A 62 11.13 0.16 -6.65
CA PRO A 62 9.87 0.27 -7.39
C PRO A 62 8.72 -0.58 -6.84
N ILE A 63 9.00 -1.48 -5.88
CA ILE A 63 8.05 -2.51 -5.45
C ILE A 63 6.72 -1.95 -4.94
N PHE A 64 6.77 -0.79 -4.28
CA PHE A 64 5.58 -0.06 -3.83
C PHE A 64 4.65 0.27 -5.00
N TYR A 65 5.18 0.84 -6.08
CA TYR A 65 4.42 1.15 -7.29
C TYR A 65 3.87 -0.11 -7.95
N TYR A 66 4.64 -1.19 -7.97
CA TYR A 66 4.20 -2.42 -8.64
C TYR A 66 2.97 -3.00 -7.96
N PHE A 67 2.96 -3.08 -6.63
CA PHE A 67 1.80 -3.55 -5.90
C PHE A 67 0.60 -2.63 -6.05
N GLY A 68 0.80 -1.31 -5.95
CA GLY A 68 -0.28 -0.33 -6.14
C GLY A 68 -0.87 -0.36 -7.55
N ILE A 69 -0.04 -0.46 -8.59
CA ILE A 69 -0.48 -0.61 -9.99
C ILE A 69 -1.24 -1.93 -10.18
N ILE A 70 -0.76 -3.05 -9.62
CA ILE A 70 -1.47 -4.34 -9.70
C ILE A 70 -2.85 -4.22 -9.02
N SER A 71 -2.91 -3.61 -7.84
CA SER A 71 -4.18 -3.35 -7.16
C SER A 71 -5.11 -2.51 -8.02
N GLY A 72 -4.61 -1.42 -8.60
CA GLY A 72 -5.37 -0.54 -9.47
C GLY A 72 -5.89 -1.21 -10.75
N LYS A 73 -5.12 -2.16 -11.31
CA LYS A 73 -5.57 -2.98 -12.46
C LYS A 73 -6.74 -3.89 -12.10
N ILE A 74 -6.79 -4.40 -10.87
CA ILE A 74 -7.80 -5.36 -10.41
C ILE A 74 -9.07 -4.64 -9.91
N PHE A 75 -8.92 -3.55 -9.16
CA PHE A 75 -10.02 -2.91 -8.44
C PHE A 75 -10.35 -1.48 -8.93
N GLY A 76 -9.59 -0.95 -9.89
CA GLY A 76 -9.80 0.38 -10.49
C GLY A 76 -8.78 1.44 -10.05
N ALA A 77 -8.73 2.56 -10.77
CA ALA A 77 -7.74 3.62 -10.58
C ALA A 77 -8.20 4.69 -9.57
N LEU A 78 -8.59 4.28 -8.36
CA LEU A 78 -8.91 5.18 -7.27
C LEU A 78 -7.75 5.26 -6.27
N PRO A 79 -7.46 6.43 -5.66
CA PRO A 79 -6.33 6.57 -4.73
C PRO A 79 -6.35 5.56 -3.58
N GLU A 80 -7.52 5.26 -3.01
CA GLU A 80 -7.66 4.31 -1.90
C GLU A 80 -7.32 2.86 -2.29
N VAL A 81 -7.55 2.50 -3.56
CA VAL A 81 -7.26 1.15 -4.08
C VAL A 81 -5.76 0.91 -4.13
N PHE A 82 -4.96 1.95 -4.39
CA PHE A 82 -3.50 1.81 -4.41
C PHE A 82 -2.92 1.43 -3.04
N ALA A 83 -3.64 1.70 -1.95
CA ALA A 83 -3.25 1.35 -0.59
C ALA A 83 -3.74 -0.03 -0.12
N TYR A 84 -4.55 -0.76 -0.91
CA TYR A 84 -5.00 -2.11 -0.55
C TYR A 84 -3.86 -3.11 -0.32
N PRO A 85 -2.75 -3.09 -1.08
CA PRO A 85 -1.60 -3.93 -0.76
C PRO A 85 -1.03 -3.66 0.63
N ASP A 86 -1.00 -2.40 1.08
CA ASP A 86 -0.51 -2.06 2.42
C ASP A 86 -1.41 -2.68 3.50
N VAL A 87 -2.73 -2.62 3.30
CA VAL A 87 -3.71 -3.30 4.19
C VAL A 87 -3.47 -4.81 4.18
N LEU A 88 -3.31 -5.42 3.00
CA LEU A 88 -3.06 -6.85 2.86
C LEU A 88 -1.76 -7.27 3.59
N PHE A 89 -0.64 -6.63 3.30
CA PHE A 89 0.65 -6.97 3.91
C PHE A 89 0.66 -6.69 5.42
N SER A 90 -0.02 -5.64 5.87
CA SER A 90 -0.14 -5.36 7.30
C SER A 90 -1.00 -6.39 8.04
N ILE A 91 -1.96 -7.05 7.38
CA ILE A 91 -2.71 -8.18 7.94
C ILE A 91 -1.84 -9.44 7.92
N LEU A 92 -1.16 -9.73 6.80
CA LEU A 92 -0.29 -10.90 6.66
C LEU A 92 0.91 -10.87 7.62
N SER A 93 1.35 -9.69 8.06
CA SER A 93 2.41 -9.58 9.05
C SER A 93 1.99 -10.06 10.45
N LEU A 94 0.69 -10.05 10.79
CA LEU A 94 0.21 -10.50 12.10
C LEU A 94 0.56 -11.98 12.40
N PRO A 95 0.22 -12.97 11.54
CA PRO A 95 0.64 -14.34 11.77
C PRO A 95 2.16 -14.51 11.60
N LEU A 96 2.80 -13.76 10.70
CA LEU A 96 4.26 -13.84 10.52
C LEU A 96 4.99 -13.45 11.81
N PHE A 97 4.59 -12.34 12.45
CA PHE A 97 5.20 -11.95 13.73
C PHE A 97 5.01 -13.02 14.79
N PHE A 98 3.86 -13.68 14.87
CA PHE A 98 3.67 -14.79 15.81
C PHE A 98 4.63 -15.97 15.58
N PHE A 99 5.01 -16.26 14.32
CA PHE A 99 5.90 -17.38 14.01
C PHE A 99 7.39 -17.04 14.11
N PHE A 100 7.76 -15.78 13.89
CA PHE A 100 9.16 -15.35 13.76
C PHE A 100 9.66 -14.48 14.92
N LEU A 101 8.78 -14.06 15.83
CA LEU A 101 9.07 -13.14 16.95
C LEU A 101 8.43 -13.66 18.24
#